data_AF-A0A0P1AC20-F1
#
_entry.id   AF-A0A0P1AC20-F1
#
_cell.length_a   1.000
_cell.length_b   1.000
_cell.length_c   1.000
_cell.angle_alpha   90.00
_cell.angle_beta   90.00
_cell.angle_gamma   90.00
#
_symmetry.space_group_name_H-M   'P 1'
#
loop_
_entity.id
_entity.type
_entity.pdbx_description
1 polymer ?
#
loop_
_entity_poly.entity_id
_entity_poly.type
_entity_poly.pdbx_seq_one_letter_code
_entity_poly.pdbx_strand_id
1 'polypeptide(L)'
;MAALGVYVMVSASPDNDAYYGKYRYSTITKKLSCSGKVSTSGGAKTVDQTETCYPALLLEYGKKIIQNFAQYDNTLGIVVANEIMQEDLTSASCVKAYVADLKNWMKVNGKKLRILPLAYAAADSSNNKVENADDYHVIKVQGLLCGDRMVDGMMTESIDIYMINEYRWCPDSTFTEACKRYIDMAQGISIVVAFAPSKLF
;
A
#
# COMPACT_ATOMS: atom_id res chain seq x y z
N MET A 1 21.12 -0.51 -15.30
CA MET A 1 20.10 -1.10 -14.41
C MET A 1 19.09 -1.94 -15.20
N ALA A 2 18.31 -1.34 -16.11
CA ALA A 2 17.38 -2.10 -16.96
C ALA A 2 18.04 -3.25 -17.75
N ALA A 3 19.16 -2.96 -18.43
CA ALA A 3 19.93 -3.95 -19.19
C ALA A 3 20.53 -5.08 -18.32
N LEU A 4 20.53 -4.91 -17.00
CA LEU A 4 20.99 -5.91 -16.03
C LEU A 4 19.81 -6.68 -15.41
N GLY A 5 18.57 -6.44 -15.86
CA GLY A 5 17.37 -7.02 -15.27
C GLY A 5 17.01 -6.48 -13.89
N VAL A 6 17.60 -5.35 -13.48
CA VAL A 6 17.38 -4.75 -12.15
C VAL A 6 16.32 -3.65 -12.25
N TYR A 7 15.24 -3.83 -11.50
CA TYR A 7 14.12 -2.90 -11.41
C TYR A 7 14.01 -2.28 -10.02
N VAL A 8 13.41 -1.10 -9.94
CA VAL A 8 13.25 -0.35 -8.69
C VAL A 8 11.79 -0.07 -8.38
N MET A 9 11.45 -0.22 -7.10
CA MET A 9 10.19 0.24 -6.52
C MET A 9 10.48 1.54 -5.76
N VAL A 10 9.78 2.62 -6.06
CA VAL A 10 10.04 3.94 -5.46
C VAL A 10 8.97 4.27 -4.44
N SER A 11 9.35 4.72 -3.25
CA SER A 11 8.38 5.15 -2.24
C SER A 11 7.79 6.51 -2.57
N ALA A 12 6.46 6.61 -2.56
CA ALA A 12 5.69 7.84 -2.67
C ALA A 12 5.00 8.23 -1.35
N SER A 13 5.50 7.73 -0.22
CA SER A 13 5.12 8.17 1.11
C SER A 13 6.28 8.94 1.76
N PRO A 14 6.10 10.20 2.19
CA PRO A 14 7.10 10.91 2.95
C PRO A 14 7.19 10.36 4.39
N ASP A 15 8.25 10.74 5.10
CA ASP A 15 8.44 10.45 6.52
C ASP A 15 8.66 11.75 7.31
N ASN A 16 8.68 11.66 8.64
CA ASN A 16 8.93 12.74 9.57
C ASN A 16 10.40 13.18 9.62
N ASP A 17 11.04 13.29 8.45
CA ASP A 17 12.39 13.80 8.28
C ASP A 17 12.39 15.19 7.62
N ALA A 18 13.31 16.06 8.04
CA ALA A 18 13.46 17.41 7.48
C ALA A 18 13.75 17.40 5.97
N TYR A 19 14.35 16.32 5.46
CA TYR A 19 14.57 16.05 4.05
C TYR A 19 13.30 16.23 3.19
N TYR A 20 12.13 15.85 3.71
CA TYR A 20 10.86 15.94 2.98
C TYR A 20 10.28 17.36 2.93
N GLY A 21 10.91 18.34 3.60
CA GLY A 21 10.49 19.74 3.58
C GLY A 21 9.01 19.91 3.93
N LYS A 22 8.24 20.56 3.05
CA LYS A 22 6.80 20.77 3.26
C LYS A 22 5.96 19.49 3.33
N TYR A 23 6.49 18.34 2.88
CA TYR A 23 5.77 17.07 2.87
C TYR A 23 5.99 16.22 4.14
N ARG A 24 6.88 16.62 5.05
CA ARG A 24 7.31 15.87 6.25
C ARG A 24 6.17 15.31 7.13
N TYR A 25 5.00 15.92 7.11
CA TYR A 25 3.83 15.49 7.90
C TYR A 25 2.63 15.09 7.03
N SER A 26 2.85 14.95 5.73
CA SER A 26 1.80 14.63 4.77
C SER A 26 1.66 13.13 4.63
N THR A 27 1.08 12.48 5.63
CA THR A 27 0.90 11.00 5.67
C THR A 27 -0.57 10.62 5.72
N ILE A 28 -0.88 9.35 5.39
CA ILE A 28 -2.19 8.76 5.68
C ILE A 28 -2.35 8.62 7.20
N THR A 29 -3.49 9.03 7.74
CA THR A 29 -3.77 8.91 9.19
C THR A 29 -4.27 7.51 9.52
N LYS A 30 -3.48 6.73 10.30
CA LYS A 30 -3.79 5.31 10.60
C LYS A 30 -5.19 5.05 11.19
N LYS A 31 -5.72 6.03 11.95
CA LYS A 31 -7.00 5.92 12.69
C LYS A 31 -8.20 6.53 11.97
N LEU A 32 -8.03 7.00 10.73
CA LEU A 32 -9.11 7.56 9.93
C LEU A 32 -9.47 6.64 8.77
N SER A 33 -10.75 6.66 8.42
CA SER A 33 -11.28 6.06 7.19
C SER A 33 -11.70 7.17 6.24
N CYS A 34 -11.97 6.84 4.98
CA CYS A 34 -12.55 7.80 4.03
C CYS A 34 -13.91 8.33 4.44
N SER A 35 -14.61 7.66 5.36
CA SER A 35 -15.87 8.18 5.91
C SER A 35 -15.64 9.37 6.84
N GLY A 36 -14.41 9.66 7.26
CA GLY A 36 -14.09 10.66 8.28
C GLY A 36 -13.99 10.05 9.68
N LYS A 37 -13.87 10.91 10.69
CA LYS A 37 -13.73 10.49 12.09
C LYS A 37 -15.08 10.05 12.64
N VAL A 38 -15.15 8.81 13.11
CA VAL A 38 -16.36 8.26 13.73
C VAL A 38 -16.27 8.41 15.25
N SER A 39 -17.21 9.12 15.85
CA SER A 39 -17.40 9.15 17.31
C SER A 39 -18.71 8.49 17.70
N THR A 40 -18.73 7.84 18.86
CA THR A 40 -19.96 7.23 19.41
C THR A 40 -20.32 7.94 20.71
N SER A 41 -21.52 8.50 20.78
CA SER A 41 -22.07 9.11 21.99
C SER A 41 -23.50 8.61 22.20
N GLY A 42 -23.79 8.07 23.38
CA GLY A 42 -25.12 7.52 23.70
C GLY A 42 -25.62 6.42 22.76
N GLY A 43 -24.72 5.67 22.10
CA GLY A 43 -25.04 4.66 21.09
C GLY A 43 -25.25 5.18 19.66
N ALA A 44 -25.28 6.50 19.46
CA ALA A 44 -25.33 7.11 18.13
C ALA A 44 -23.91 7.29 17.57
N LYS A 45 -23.70 6.87 16.32
CA LYS A 45 -22.47 7.14 15.56
C LYS A 45 -22.60 8.47 14.84
N THR A 46 -21.70 9.40 15.15
CA THR A 46 -21.54 10.66 14.40
C THR A 46 -20.27 10.58 13.57
N VAL A 47 -20.30 11.22 12.40
CA VAL A 47 -19.22 11.19 11.41
C VAL A 47 -18.80 12.62 11.12
N ASP A 48 -17.55 12.95 11.44
CA ASP A 48 -16.94 14.21 11.07
C ASP A 48 -16.15 14.05 9.76
N GLN A 49 -16.71 14.62 8.68
CA GLN A 49 -16.14 14.59 7.34
C GLN A 49 -15.17 15.75 7.06
N THR A 50 -14.92 16.64 8.03
CA THR A 50 -13.96 17.73 7.88
C THR A 50 -12.51 17.23 7.96
N GLU A 51 -12.28 16.07 8.57
CA GLU A 51 -10.98 15.40 8.59
C GLU A 51 -10.81 14.52 7.33
N THR A 52 -9.93 14.94 6.40
CA THR A 52 -9.54 14.15 5.23
C THR A 52 -8.58 13.04 5.65
N CYS A 53 -8.77 11.82 5.16
CA CYS A 53 -7.95 10.71 5.63
C CYS A 53 -6.56 10.57 4.95
N TYR A 54 -6.32 11.33 3.88
CA TYR A 54 -4.98 11.76 3.46
C TYR A 54 -5.01 13.25 3.02
N PRO A 55 -3.93 14.01 3.26
CA PRO A 55 -3.88 15.43 2.92
C PRO A 55 -3.60 15.66 1.42
N ALA A 56 -4.05 16.79 0.89
CA ALA A 56 -3.78 17.21 -0.50
C ALA A 56 -2.27 17.28 -0.82
N LEU A 57 -1.43 17.63 0.16
CA LEU A 57 0.03 17.64 0.02
C LEU A 57 0.61 16.23 -0.22
N LEU A 58 0.02 15.16 0.35
CA LEU A 58 0.44 13.79 0.03
C LEU A 58 0.10 13.45 -1.42
N LEU A 59 -1.08 13.84 -1.89
CA LEU A 59 -1.46 13.66 -3.29
C LEU A 59 -0.55 14.41 -4.25
N GLU A 60 -0.17 15.65 -3.92
CA GLU A 60 0.82 16.41 -4.68
C GLU A 60 2.18 15.68 -4.71
N TYR A 61 2.64 15.18 -3.56
CA TYR A 61 3.90 14.44 -3.43
C TYR A 61 3.92 13.19 -4.31
N GLY A 62 2.90 12.34 -4.21
CA GLY A 62 2.81 11.11 -5.01
C GLY A 62 2.80 11.36 -6.51
N LYS A 63 2.06 12.37 -6.96
CA LYS A 63 2.05 12.79 -8.38
C LYS A 63 3.44 13.21 -8.86
N LYS A 64 4.18 13.99 -8.05
CA LYS A 64 5.55 14.41 -8.39
C LYS A 64 6.53 13.23 -8.45
N ILE A 65 6.44 12.30 -7.50
CA ILE A 65 7.28 11.09 -7.52
C ILE A 65 7.00 10.26 -8.78
N ILE A 66 5.72 9.97 -9.09
CA ILE A 66 5.36 9.25 -10.32
C ILE A 66 5.88 10.00 -11.54
N GLN A 67 5.62 11.30 -11.65
CA GLN A 67 6.04 12.11 -12.80
C GLN A 67 7.55 12.02 -13.05
N ASN A 68 8.35 12.08 -11.99
CA ASN A 68 9.80 12.07 -12.09
C ASN A 68 10.38 10.68 -12.42
N PHE A 69 9.71 9.61 -11.98
CA PHE A 69 10.23 8.24 -12.11
C PHE A 69 9.60 7.41 -13.23
N ALA A 70 8.45 7.81 -13.78
CA ALA A 70 7.76 7.09 -14.86
C ALA A 70 8.53 7.06 -16.18
N GLN A 71 9.44 8.03 -16.39
CA GLN A 71 10.30 8.11 -17.57
C GLN A 71 11.37 7.02 -17.64
N TYR A 72 11.70 6.36 -16.52
CA TYR A 72 12.72 5.31 -16.50
C TYR A 72 12.09 3.95 -16.72
N ASP A 73 12.60 3.18 -17.69
CA ASP A 73 12.07 1.86 -18.04
C ASP A 73 12.22 0.84 -16.90
N ASN A 74 13.20 1.02 -16.02
CA ASN A 74 13.42 0.13 -14.88
C ASN A 74 12.66 0.53 -13.61
N THR A 75 11.82 1.57 -13.63
CA THR A 75 10.88 1.82 -12.53
C THR A 75 9.74 0.81 -12.62
N LEU A 76 9.76 -0.20 -11.74
CA LEU A 76 8.75 -1.26 -11.68
C LEU A 76 7.41 -0.74 -11.20
N GLY A 77 7.42 0.12 -10.19
CA GLY A 77 6.21 0.61 -9.55
C GLY A 77 6.50 1.53 -8.38
N ILE A 78 5.43 1.97 -7.73
CA ILE A 78 5.47 2.96 -6.66
C ILE A 78 4.84 2.40 -5.39
N VAL A 79 5.56 2.45 -4.27
CA VAL A 79 5.01 2.08 -2.96
C VAL A 79 4.28 3.28 -2.39
N VAL A 80 2.96 3.17 -2.21
CA VAL A 80 2.09 4.30 -1.80
C VAL A 80 1.90 4.42 -0.29
N ALA A 81 2.09 3.33 0.46
CA ALA A 81 2.07 3.33 1.91
C ALA A 81 2.82 2.10 2.46
N ASN A 82 3.37 2.24 3.67
CA ASN A 82 4.14 1.20 4.35
C ASN A 82 3.63 1.02 5.79
N GLU A 83 3.22 -0.19 6.16
CA GLU A 83 2.92 -0.62 7.54
C GLU A 83 1.90 0.25 8.30
N ILE A 84 1.00 0.92 7.58
CA ILE A 84 -0.03 1.74 8.23
C ILE A 84 -1.18 0.92 8.80
N MET A 85 -1.34 -0.33 8.35
CA MET A 85 -2.34 -1.29 8.84
C MET A 85 -1.73 -2.41 9.69
N GLN A 86 -0.70 -2.08 10.48
CA GLN A 86 -0.05 -3.09 11.34
C GLN A 86 -0.96 -3.60 12.46
N GLU A 87 -1.70 -2.69 13.10
CA GLU A 87 -2.55 -2.98 14.27
C GLU A 87 -4.05 -2.79 13.97
N ASP A 88 -4.38 -1.93 13.02
CA ASP A 88 -5.74 -1.49 12.70
C ASP A 88 -5.94 -1.38 11.18
N LEU A 89 -7.07 -1.87 10.67
CA LEU A 89 -7.44 -1.88 9.26
C LEU A 89 -8.19 -0.61 8.81
N THR A 90 -8.50 0.31 9.72
CA THR A 90 -9.32 1.51 9.45
C THR A 90 -8.79 2.34 8.28
N SER A 91 -7.46 2.44 8.15
CA SER A 91 -6.79 3.19 7.09
C SER A 91 -6.82 2.54 5.70
N ALA A 92 -7.32 1.30 5.56
CA ALA A 92 -7.40 0.60 4.27
C ALA A 92 -8.14 1.43 3.20
N SER A 93 -9.28 2.02 3.58
CA SER A 93 -10.07 2.90 2.71
C SER A 93 -9.27 4.09 2.19
N CYS A 94 -8.38 4.64 3.02
CA CYS A 94 -7.56 5.80 2.68
C CYS A 94 -6.41 5.46 1.75
N VAL A 95 -5.78 4.30 1.95
CA VAL A 95 -4.82 3.76 0.97
C VAL A 95 -5.52 3.60 -0.38
N LYS A 96 -6.71 2.97 -0.39
CA LYS A 96 -7.45 2.74 -1.63
C LYS A 96 -7.83 4.06 -2.32
N ALA A 97 -8.35 5.05 -1.59
CA ALA A 97 -8.69 6.35 -2.16
C ALA A 97 -7.47 7.09 -2.72
N TYR A 98 -6.34 7.07 -2.00
CA TYR A 98 -5.09 7.66 -2.49
C TYR A 98 -4.58 6.99 -3.77
N VAL A 99 -4.65 5.66 -3.84
CA VAL A 99 -4.31 4.86 -5.02
C VAL A 99 -5.22 5.20 -6.20
N ALA A 100 -6.53 5.26 -5.97
CA ALA A 100 -7.52 5.61 -7.00
C ALA A 100 -7.25 7.00 -7.58
N ASP A 101 -6.97 8.00 -6.74
CA ASP A 101 -6.64 9.35 -7.17
C ASP A 101 -5.35 9.42 -8.01
N LEU A 102 -4.30 8.72 -7.58
CA LEU A 102 -3.04 8.64 -8.34
C LEU A 102 -3.25 7.93 -9.69
N LYS A 103 -3.99 6.83 -9.72
CA LYS A 103 -4.32 6.10 -10.96
C LYS A 103 -5.15 6.93 -11.91
N ASN A 104 -6.17 7.61 -11.41
CA ASN A 104 -6.99 8.51 -12.21
C ASN A 104 -6.14 9.63 -12.81
N TRP A 105 -5.28 10.27 -12.00
CA TRP A 105 -4.36 11.28 -12.50
C TRP A 105 -3.38 10.73 -13.55
N MET A 106 -2.82 9.54 -13.37
CA MET A 106 -1.96 8.90 -14.37
C MET A 106 -2.71 8.62 -15.67
N LYS A 107 -3.94 8.10 -15.61
CA LYS A 107 -4.80 7.82 -16.78
C LYS A 107 -5.09 9.09 -17.57
N VAL A 108 -5.47 10.18 -16.90
CA VAL A 108 -5.68 11.50 -17.53
C VAL A 108 -4.41 11.99 -18.25
N ASN A 109 -3.23 11.67 -17.71
CA ASN A 109 -1.94 12.03 -18.29
C ASN A 109 -1.29 10.93 -19.15
N GLY A 110 -1.99 9.81 -19.40
CA GLY A 110 -1.41 8.57 -19.95
C GLY A 110 -0.80 8.70 -21.34
N LYS A 111 -1.16 9.75 -22.10
CA LYS A 111 -0.53 10.08 -23.40
C LYS A 111 0.91 10.60 -23.27
N LYS A 112 1.30 11.08 -22.08
CA LYS A 112 2.60 11.69 -21.79
C LYS A 112 3.35 11.01 -20.66
N LEU A 113 2.71 10.05 -19.99
CA LEU A 113 3.19 9.44 -18.76
C LEU A 113 2.90 7.95 -18.79
N ARG A 114 3.92 7.13 -18.57
CA ARG A 114 3.75 5.70 -18.37
C ARG A 114 2.95 5.44 -17.09
N ILE A 115 1.93 4.60 -17.18
CA ILE A 115 1.14 4.17 -16.02
C ILE A 115 2.00 3.19 -15.21
N LEU A 116 2.29 3.55 -13.95
CA LEU A 116 3.06 2.73 -13.02
C LEU A 116 2.12 1.91 -12.13
N PRO A 117 2.40 0.62 -11.90
CA PRO A 117 1.76 -0.16 -10.84
C PRO A 117 1.94 0.51 -9.47
N LEU A 118 0.89 0.51 -8.66
CA LEU A 118 0.92 1.06 -7.30
C LEU A 118 0.88 -0.07 -6.27
N ALA A 119 1.79 -0.03 -5.30
CA ALA A 119 2.03 -1.10 -4.34
C ALA A 119 1.79 -0.64 -2.90
N TYR A 120 1.36 -1.58 -2.05
CA TYR A 120 1.32 -1.41 -0.60
C TYR A 120 2.33 -2.34 0.06
N ALA A 121 3.12 -1.82 0.99
CA ALA A 121 4.04 -2.62 1.80
C ALA A 121 3.43 -2.90 3.19
N ALA A 122 3.13 -4.16 3.45
CA ALA A 122 2.47 -4.62 4.67
C ALA A 122 3.49 -5.13 5.68
N ALA A 123 3.30 -4.78 6.95
CA ALA A 123 3.97 -5.48 8.04
C ALA A 123 3.44 -6.92 8.09
N ASP A 124 4.34 -7.88 8.30
CA ASP A 124 4.01 -9.22 8.76
C ASP A 124 3.59 -9.16 10.24
N SER A 125 2.31 -8.86 10.47
CA SER A 125 1.76 -8.55 11.79
C SER A 125 0.39 -9.21 11.97
N SER A 126 -0.12 -9.17 13.19
CA SER A 126 -1.46 -9.59 13.58
C SER A 126 -2.01 -8.63 14.65
N ASN A 127 -3.25 -8.81 15.09
CA ASN A 127 -3.81 -8.02 16.19
C ASN A 127 -4.68 -8.87 17.12
N ASN A 128 -5.24 -8.26 18.16
CA ASN A 128 -6.07 -8.94 19.16
C ASN A 128 -7.39 -9.53 18.63
N LYS A 129 -7.81 -9.19 17.41
CA LYS A 129 -9.01 -9.74 16.77
C LYS A 129 -8.70 -10.86 15.80
N VAL A 130 -7.50 -10.82 15.20
CA VAL A 130 -7.01 -11.79 14.22
C VAL A 130 -5.56 -12.07 14.59
N GLU A 131 -5.36 -13.09 15.43
CA GLU A 131 -4.04 -13.39 16.01
C GLU A 131 -3.10 -14.06 15.00
N ASN A 132 -3.65 -14.75 14.00
CA ASN A 132 -2.89 -15.33 12.91
C ASN A 132 -2.54 -14.24 11.88
N ALA A 133 -1.25 -14.02 11.65
CA ALA A 133 -0.77 -13.02 10.71
C ALA A 133 -1.12 -13.32 9.24
N ASP A 134 -1.19 -14.59 8.85
CA ASP A 134 -1.54 -15.00 7.49
C ASP A 134 -3.01 -14.65 7.20
N ASP A 135 -3.91 -14.95 8.14
CA ASP A 135 -5.32 -14.52 8.07
C ASP A 135 -5.43 -12.99 8.04
N TYR A 136 -4.59 -12.30 8.83
CA TYR A 136 -4.57 -10.85 8.84
C TYR A 136 -4.06 -10.26 7.51
N HIS A 137 -3.13 -10.92 6.81
CA HIS A 137 -2.76 -10.57 5.43
C HIS A 137 -3.93 -10.70 4.47
N VAL A 138 -4.70 -11.79 4.53
CA VAL A 138 -5.90 -11.98 3.68
C VAL A 138 -6.88 -10.83 3.89
N ILE A 139 -7.15 -10.45 5.14
CA ILE A 139 -8.09 -9.36 5.45
C ILE A 139 -7.53 -8.00 5.01
N LYS A 140 -6.23 -7.73 5.20
CA LYS A 140 -5.56 -6.52 4.66
C LYS A 140 -5.78 -6.43 3.14
N VAL A 141 -5.54 -7.53 2.42
CA VAL A 141 -5.71 -7.60 0.97
C VAL A 141 -7.16 -7.37 0.57
N GLN A 142 -8.12 -8.02 1.24
CA GLN A 142 -9.55 -7.79 1.00
C GLN A 142 -9.93 -6.32 1.16
N GLY A 143 -9.48 -5.65 2.23
CA GLY A 143 -9.74 -4.23 2.45
C GLY A 143 -9.11 -3.31 1.40
N LEU A 144 -7.97 -3.71 0.83
CA LEU A 144 -7.27 -2.95 -0.21
C LEU A 144 -7.84 -3.17 -1.62
N LEU A 145 -8.50 -4.31 -1.87
CA LEU A 145 -8.94 -4.73 -3.21
C LEU A 145 -10.46 -4.75 -3.42
N CYS A 146 -11.26 -4.77 -2.35
CA CYS A 146 -12.70 -4.98 -2.47
C CYS A 146 -13.37 -3.89 -3.32
N GLY A 147 -14.39 -4.28 -4.11
CA GLY A 147 -15.17 -3.33 -4.91
C GLY A 147 -14.39 -2.68 -6.06
N ASP A 148 -13.31 -3.31 -6.53
CA ASP A 148 -12.59 -2.90 -7.74
C ASP A 148 -12.54 -4.06 -8.75
N ARG A 149 -12.07 -3.77 -9.97
CA ARG A 149 -11.90 -4.73 -11.07
C ARG A 149 -10.52 -4.59 -11.70
N MET A 150 -10.02 -5.68 -12.25
CA MET A 150 -8.81 -5.69 -13.07
C MET A 150 -9.16 -5.39 -14.53
N VAL A 151 -8.40 -4.48 -15.15
CA VAL A 151 -8.47 -4.15 -16.58
C VAL A 151 -7.03 -4.14 -17.10
N ASP A 152 -6.77 -4.90 -18.16
CA ASP A 152 -5.46 -5.00 -18.82
C ASP A 152 -4.30 -5.30 -17.85
N GLY A 153 -4.55 -6.19 -16.88
CA GLY A 153 -3.55 -6.61 -15.90
C GLY A 153 -3.30 -5.63 -14.74
N MET A 154 -4.10 -4.57 -14.61
CA MET A 154 -4.01 -3.61 -13.49
C MET A 154 -5.37 -3.38 -12.84
N MET A 155 -5.36 -3.14 -11.53
CA MET A 155 -6.56 -2.75 -10.79
C MET A 155 -6.97 -1.32 -11.19
N THR A 156 -8.27 -1.00 -11.18
CA THR A 156 -8.69 0.35 -11.63
C THR A 156 -8.61 1.42 -10.56
N GLU A 157 -8.80 1.05 -9.30
CA GLU A 157 -8.89 1.92 -8.11
C GLU A 157 -8.10 1.39 -6.90
N SER A 158 -7.73 0.11 -6.92
CA SER A 158 -6.99 -0.59 -5.86
C SER A 158 -5.52 -0.76 -6.20
N ILE A 159 -4.72 -1.24 -5.25
CA ILE A 159 -3.29 -1.55 -5.46
C ILE A 159 -3.11 -2.67 -6.51
N ASP A 160 -1.96 -2.67 -7.18
CA ASP A 160 -1.56 -3.70 -8.16
C ASP A 160 -0.60 -4.73 -7.57
N ILE A 161 0.11 -4.37 -6.49
CA ILE A 161 1.12 -5.22 -5.85
C ILE A 161 0.94 -5.14 -4.33
N TYR A 162 0.82 -6.29 -3.70
CA TYR A 162 0.84 -6.44 -2.25
C TYR A 162 2.21 -6.95 -1.83
N MET A 163 2.95 -6.13 -1.11
CA MET A 163 4.28 -6.49 -0.63
C MET A 163 4.24 -6.81 0.86
N ILE A 164 5.04 -7.78 1.29
CA ILE A 164 5.14 -8.21 2.69
C ILE A 164 6.55 -7.92 3.19
N ASN A 165 6.64 -7.19 4.29
CA ASN A 165 7.88 -6.93 5.02
C ASN A 165 8.12 -8.14 5.92
N GLU A 166 8.98 -9.06 5.46
CA GLU A 166 9.07 -10.41 6.01
C GLU A 166 10.41 -10.65 6.73
N TYR A 167 10.33 -11.10 7.98
CA TYR A 167 11.49 -11.23 8.88
C TYR A 167 11.52 -12.54 9.69
N ARG A 168 10.69 -13.53 9.36
CA ARG A 168 10.65 -14.82 10.09
C ARG A 168 11.73 -15.79 9.65
N TRP A 169 12.41 -15.53 8.54
CA TRP A 169 13.57 -16.32 8.12
C TRP A 169 14.75 -16.10 9.06
N CYS A 170 14.96 -17.06 9.95
CA CYS A 170 16.09 -17.15 10.87
C CYS A 170 17.01 -18.32 10.47
N PRO A 171 18.26 -18.39 10.96
CA PRO A 171 19.22 -19.42 10.53
C PRO A 171 18.74 -20.88 10.60
N ASP A 172 17.85 -21.21 11.54
CA ASP A 172 17.31 -22.57 11.73
C ASP A 172 15.92 -22.79 11.10
N SER A 173 15.39 -21.79 10.38
CA SER A 173 14.07 -21.88 9.74
C SER A 173 14.06 -22.85 8.56
N THR A 174 12.98 -23.60 8.41
CA THR A 174 12.72 -24.38 7.20
C THR A 174 11.89 -23.60 6.18
N PHE A 175 11.96 -24.00 4.90
CA PHE A 175 11.10 -23.45 3.85
C PHE A 175 9.61 -23.53 4.22
N THR A 176 9.18 -24.61 4.86
CA THR A 176 7.78 -24.81 5.26
C THR A 176 7.35 -23.77 6.30
N GLU A 177 8.19 -23.49 7.30
CA GLU A 177 7.88 -22.57 8.39
C GLU A 177 7.88 -21.11 7.96
N ALA A 178 8.82 -20.72 7.10
CA ALA A 178 9.00 -19.33 6.68
C ALA A 178 8.29 -18.98 5.36
N CYS A 179 8.38 -19.83 4.32
CA CYS A 179 7.98 -19.46 2.97
C CYS A 179 6.66 -20.11 2.50
N LYS A 180 6.45 -21.41 2.78
CA LYS A 180 5.28 -22.15 2.27
C LYS A 180 3.96 -21.50 2.68
N ARG A 181 3.88 -20.97 3.91
CA ARG A 181 2.70 -20.27 4.41
C ARG A 181 2.27 -19.08 3.54
N TYR A 182 3.24 -18.32 2.98
CA TYR A 182 2.93 -17.18 2.12
C TYR A 182 2.43 -17.63 0.75
N ILE A 183 2.95 -18.76 0.25
CA ILE A 183 2.42 -19.39 -0.97
C ILE A 183 0.96 -19.79 -0.75
N ASP A 184 0.68 -20.45 0.39
CA ASP A 184 -0.68 -20.92 0.71
C ASP A 184 -1.64 -19.72 0.94
N MET A 185 -1.19 -18.68 1.65
CA MET A 185 -1.94 -17.42 1.85
C MET A 185 -2.22 -16.68 0.54
N ALA A 186 -1.27 -16.68 -0.40
CA ALA A 186 -1.41 -15.97 -1.67
C ALA A 186 -2.34 -16.68 -2.67
N GLN A 187 -2.78 -17.91 -2.40
CA GLN A 187 -3.68 -18.64 -3.30
C GLN A 187 -5.01 -17.88 -3.47
N GLY A 188 -5.34 -17.55 -4.71
CA GLY A 188 -6.58 -16.83 -5.04
C GLY A 188 -6.51 -15.31 -4.89
N ILE A 189 -5.39 -14.74 -4.45
CA ILE A 189 -5.17 -13.28 -4.51
C ILE A 189 -5.00 -12.88 -5.98
N SER A 190 -5.77 -11.90 -6.43
CA SER A 190 -5.86 -11.50 -7.84
C SER A 190 -4.75 -10.56 -8.32
N ILE A 191 -3.85 -10.14 -7.43
CA ILE A 191 -2.75 -9.22 -7.72
C ILE A 191 -1.41 -9.85 -7.36
N VAL A 192 -0.31 -9.21 -7.80
CA VAL A 192 1.05 -9.69 -7.49
C VAL A 192 1.28 -9.61 -5.97
N VAL A 193 1.75 -10.71 -5.38
CA VAL A 193 2.26 -10.74 -4.01
C VAL A 193 3.78 -10.87 -4.06
N ALA A 194 4.48 -10.04 -3.30
CA ALA A 194 5.94 -10.01 -3.27
C ALA A 194 6.48 -9.79 -1.85
N PHE A 195 7.75 -10.07 -1.63
CA PHE A 195 8.45 -9.61 -0.43
C PHE A 195 9.07 -8.22 -0.68
N ALA A 196 9.00 -7.33 0.33
CA ALA A 196 9.64 -6.01 0.32
C ALA A 196 10.94 -6.05 1.15
N PRO A 197 11.21 -5.22 2.20
CA PRO A 197 12.37 -5.50 3.02
C PRO A 197 12.16 -6.89 3.63
N SER A 198 13.08 -7.78 3.28
CA SER A 198 13.16 -9.11 3.84
C SER A 198 14.61 -9.39 4.17
N LYS A 199 14.85 -10.08 5.29
CA LYS A 199 16.16 -10.64 5.61
C LYS A 199 16.13 -12.11 5.24
N LEU A 200 16.42 -12.41 3.98
CA LEU A 200 16.46 -13.80 3.49
C LEU A 200 17.86 -14.44 3.59
N PHE A 201 18.89 -13.70 4.00
CA PHE A 201 20.27 -14.19 4.17
C PHE A 201 21.01 -13.37 5.24
#